data_AF-A0A2K1XQR0-F1
#
_entry.id   AF-A0A2K1XQR0-F1
#
_cell.length_a   1.000
_cell.length_b   1.000
_cell.length_c   1.000
_cell.angle_alpha   90.00
_cell.angle_beta   90.00
_cell.angle_gamma   90.00
#
_symmetry.space_group_name_H-M   'P 1'
#
loop_
_entity.id
_entity.type
_entity.pdbx_description
1 polymer ?
#
loop_
_entity_poly.entity_id
_entity_poly.type
_entity_poly.pdbx_seq_one_letter_code
_entity_poly.pdbx_strand_id
1 'polypeptide(L)'
;MESTSNKTKIKPLQDIILPTRPPWKTETNGDIRNVMLVGAALIATVTFQAGITPPGGVWQSDDNQGHRAGHAVYSDQKVPFQIFLICNTIALTSSIFLLLCLTFGYPYFLEVLIATISMMGTYSSGIYCITPYESVSFRLIFVAAPAPIVIRFVIWVVASAVRHLRQLPISK
;
A
#
# COMPACT_ATOMS: atom_id res chain seq x y z
N MET A 1 -2.70 12.09 -67.08
CA MET A 1 -2.18 13.28 -66.38
C MET A 1 -3.42 13.95 -65.82
N GLU A 2 -3.81 13.77 -64.56
CA GLU A 2 -3.21 14.40 -63.39
C GLU A 2 -3.74 13.70 -62.13
N SER A 3 -2.94 12.80 -61.58
CA SER A 3 -3.07 12.28 -60.22
C SER A 3 -1.98 12.96 -59.40
N THR A 4 -2.26 13.23 -58.12
CA THR A 4 -1.29 13.48 -57.02
C THR A 4 -1.17 14.88 -56.37
N SER A 5 -1.99 15.90 -56.67
CA SER A 5 -1.82 17.24 -56.02
C SER A 5 -2.97 17.69 -55.09
N ASN A 6 -3.55 16.80 -54.28
CA ASN A 6 -4.49 17.27 -53.24
C ASN A 6 -4.54 16.46 -51.94
N LYS A 7 -3.80 15.35 -51.82
CA LYS A 7 -3.78 14.57 -50.56
C LYS A 7 -2.77 15.07 -49.53
N THR A 8 -1.84 15.92 -49.93
CA THR A 8 -0.74 16.39 -49.07
C THR A 8 -1.10 17.64 -48.27
N LYS A 9 -2.08 18.45 -48.74
CA LYS A 9 -2.39 19.76 -48.15
C LYS A 9 -3.47 19.74 -47.06
N ILE A 10 -4.23 18.65 -46.95
CA ILE A 10 -5.35 18.56 -46.00
C ILE A 10 -4.88 18.05 -44.63
N LYS A 11 -3.72 17.38 -44.52
CA LYS A 11 -3.17 16.83 -43.26
C LYS A 11 -3.01 17.81 -42.08
N PRO A 12 -2.48 19.04 -42.25
CA PRO A 12 -2.23 19.90 -41.09
C PRO A 12 -3.51 20.43 -40.43
N LEU A 13 -4.61 20.51 -41.18
CA LEU A 13 -5.90 21.00 -40.66
C LEU A 13 -6.70 19.91 -39.93
N GLN A 14 -6.53 18.63 -40.30
CA GLN A 14 -7.24 17.51 -39.64
C GLN A 14 -6.71 17.27 -38.22
N ASP A 15 -5.39 17.41 -38.02
CA ASP A 15 -4.74 17.25 -36.72
C ASP A 15 -5.11 18.38 -35.73
N ILE A 16 -5.51 19.55 -36.24
CA ILE A 16 -5.99 20.69 -35.44
C ILE A 16 -7.49 20.61 -35.13
N ILE A 17 -8.31 20.11 -36.09
CA ILE A 17 -9.77 20.11 -35.98
C ILE A 17 -10.30 18.90 -35.19
N LEU A 18 -9.55 17.79 -35.13
CA LEU A 18 -9.98 16.57 -34.46
C LEU A 18 -8.98 16.18 -33.34
N PRO A 19 -9.18 16.65 -32.10
CA PRO A 19 -8.56 16.04 -30.93
C PRO A 19 -9.25 14.67 -30.69
N THR A 20 -9.06 13.72 -31.60
CA THR A 20 -9.68 12.39 -31.56
C THR A 20 -8.97 11.42 -30.62
N ARG A 21 -8.01 11.91 -29.84
CA ARG A 21 -7.57 11.21 -28.64
C ARG A 21 -8.17 11.88 -27.42
N PRO A 22 -9.29 11.37 -26.87
CA PRO A 22 -9.70 11.76 -25.52
C PRO A 22 -8.52 11.49 -24.57
N PRO A 23 -8.23 12.39 -23.59
CA PRO A 23 -7.09 12.26 -22.68
C PRO A 23 -7.17 11.03 -21.76
N TRP A 24 -8.23 10.23 -21.87
CA TRP A 24 -8.58 9.11 -21.00
C TRP A 24 -8.61 7.76 -21.72
N LYS A 25 -7.93 7.62 -22.86
CA LYS A 25 -7.58 6.28 -23.35
C LYS A 25 -6.18 5.93 -22.83
N THR A 26 -6.10 5.69 -21.53
CA THR A 26 -4.95 5.00 -20.96
C THR A 26 -4.97 3.59 -21.51
N GLU A 27 -4.01 3.25 -22.37
CA GLU A 27 -3.54 1.87 -22.57
C GLU A 27 -3.00 1.39 -21.20
N THR A 28 -3.93 1.15 -20.28
CA THR A 28 -3.67 0.75 -18.91
C THR A 28 -3.23 -0.69 -18.97
N ASN A 29 -1.95 -0.96 -18.76
CA ASN A 29 -1.48 -2.28 -18.32
C ASN A 29 -0.10 -2.21 -17.63
N GLY A 30 0.85 -1.41 -18.13
CA GLY A 30 2.22 -1.32 -17.59
C GLY A 30 2.50 -0.09 -16.72
N ASP A 31 2.29 1.11 -17.27
CA ASP A 31 2.77 2.36 -16.65
C ASP A 31 2.08 2.68 -15.32
N ILE A 32 0.75 2.52 -15.26
CA ILE A 32 -0.02 2.72 -14.02
C ILE A 32 0.42 1.72 -12.95
N ARG A 33 0.70 0.46 -13.33
CA ARG A 33 1.20 -0.55 -12.40
C ARG A 33 2.58 -0.18 -11.88
N ASN A 34 3.48 0.32 -12.73
CA ASN A 34 4.80 0.77 -12.33
C ASN A 34 4.71 1.95 -11.35
N VAL A 35 3.87 2.95 -11.65
CA VAL A 35 3.63 4.09 -10.76
C VAL A 35 3.03 3.65 -9.43
N MET A 36 2.06 2.73 -9.43
CA MET A 36 1.48 2.17 -8.20
C MET A 36 2.47 1.32 -7.41
N LEU A 37 3.34 0.54 -8.05
CA LEU A 37 4.41 -0.22 -7.38
C LEU A 37 5.37 0.72 -6.67
N VAL A 38 5.82 1.78 -7.35
CA VAL A 38 6.69 2.80 -6.76
C VAL A 38 5.96 3.50 -5.61
N GLY A 39 4.70 3.91 -5.81
CA GLY A 39 3.90 4.54 -4.76
C GLY A 39 3.72 3.64 -3.54
N ALA A 40 3.41 2.35 -3.73
CA ALA A 40 3.26 1.39 -2.65
C ALA A 40 4.58 1.14 -1.91
N ALA A 41 5.70 1.03 -2.62
CA ALA A 41 7.02 0.91 -2.01
C ALA A 41 7.36 2.15 -1.18
N LEU A 42 7.11 3.35 -1.71
CA LEU A 42 7.34 4.62 -1.00
C LEU A 42 6.51 4.70 0.29
N ILE A 43 5.21 4.40 0.23
CA ILE A 43 4.36 4.41 1.42
C ILE A 43 4.88 3.39 2.45
N ALA A 44 5.21 2.17 2.02
CA ALA A 44 5.78 1.16 2.92
C ALA A 44 7.08 1.62 3.58
N THR A 45 7.95 2.31 2.83
CA THR A 45 9.22 2.81 3.36
C THR A 45 8.98 3.92 4.38
N VAL A 46 8.10 4.88 4.06
CA VAL A 46 7.75 6.00 4.94
C VAL A 46 7.08 5.49 6.23
N THR A 47 6.16 4.54 6.15
CA THR A 47 5.48 3.99 7.32
C THR A 47 6.45 3.19 8.18
N PHE A 48 7.31 2.36 7.56
CA PHE A 48 8.35 1.62 8.27
C PHE A 48 9.26 2.57 9.06
N GLN A 49 9.78 3.61 8.42
CA GLN A 49 10.63 4.62 9.07
C GLN A 49 9.90 5.32 10.22
N ALA A 50 8.66 5.76 9.99
CA ALA A 50 7.87 6.43 11.02
C ALA A 50 7.49 5.52 12.20
N GLY A 51 7.37 4.21 11.99
CA GLY A 51 7.09 3.25 13.06
C GLY A 51 8.31 2.98 13.94
N ILE A 52 9.48 2.75 13.34
CA ILE A 52 10.73 2.46 14.08
C ILE A 52 11.44 3.70 14.62
N THR A 53 11.08 4.88 14.10
CA THR A 53 11.60 6.18 14.56
C THR A 53 10.43 6.99 15.09
N PRO A 54 9.99 6.74 16.34
CA PRO A 54 8.84 7.42 16.92
C PRO A 54 9.08 8.95 16.96
N PRO A 55 8.04 9.76 16.76
CA PRO A 55 8.15 11.21 16.90
C PRO A 55 8.58 11.55 18.33
N GLY A 56 9.55 12.45 18.48
CA GLY A 56 10.18 12.74 19.78
C GLY A 56 11.31 11.77 20.15
N GLY A 57 11.55 10.73 19.35
CA GLY A 57 12.65 9.79 19.55
C GLY A 57 12.42 8.79 20.68
N VAL A 58 13.52 8.22 21.16
CA VAL A 58 13.54 7.25 22.26
C VAL A 58 14.28 7.82 23.46
N TRP A 59 13.86 7.41 24.66
CA TRP A 59 14.57 7.72 25.89
C TRP A 59 16.00 7.18 25.83
N GLN A 60 16.97 8.00 26.24
CA GLN A 60 18.40 7.66 26.19
C GLN A 60 18.92 7.03 27.49
N SER A 61 18.17 7.16 28.58
CA SER A 61 18.56 6.66 29.90
C SER A 61 17.31 6.32 30.71
N ASP A 62 17.49 5.42 31.67
CA ASP A 62 16.46 5.10 32.64
C ASP A 62 16.30 6.26 33.64
N ASP A 63 15.07 6.56 34.05
CA ASP A 63 14.77 7.63 35.01
C ASP A 63 13.82 7.15 36.13
N ASN A 64 13.83 7.84 37.26
CA ASN A 64 13.02 7.58 38.45
C ASN A 64 11.50 7.69 38.18
N GLN A 65 11.11 8.26 37.04
CA GLN A 65 9.73 8.36 36.57
C GLN A 65 9.23 7.08 35.85
N GLY A 66 10.08 6.05 35.73
CA GLY A 66 9.73 4.77 35.09
C GLY A 66 9.97 4.74 33.58
N HIS A 67 10.65 5.75 33.04
CA HIS A 67 11.14 5.73 31.67
C HIS A 67 12.32 4.75 31.55
N ARG A 68 12.34 3.98 30.46
CA ARG A 68 13.43 3.05 30.15
C ARG A 68 14.09 3.43 28.84
N ALA A 69 15.40 3.31 28.78
CA ALA A 69 16.17 3.54 27.56
C ALA A 69 15.66 2.65 26.41
N GLY A 70 15.51 3.25 25.23
CA GLY A 70 14.98 2.58 24.03
C GLY A 70 13.46 2.67 23.85
N HIS A 71 12.69 3.00 24.89
CA HIS A 71 11.25 3.24 24.73
C HIS A 71 10.97 4.58 24.04
N ALA A 72 9.90 4.64 23.23
CA ALA A 72 9.43 5.88 22.61
C ALA A 72 9.10 6.93 23.66
N VAL A 73 9.62 8.15 23.47
CA VAL A 73 9.20 9.32 24.26
C VAL A 73 7.69 9.55 24.08
N TYR A 74 7.18 9.33 22.87
CA TYR A 74 5.76 9.48 22.56
C TYR A 74 4.85 8.47 23.30
N SER A 75 5.40 7.37 23.84
CA SER A 75 4.61 6.36 24.56
C SER A 75 4.05 6.83 25.91
N ASP A 76 4.49 7.99 26.41
CA ASP A 76 3.95 8.65 27.60
C ASP A 76 2.47 9.04 27.39
N GLN A 77 2.12 9.50 26.19
CA GLN A 77 0.73 9.74 25.79
C GLN A 77 0.12 8.48 25.15
N LYS A 78 -0.38 7.58 26.00
CA LYS A 78 -0.83 6.23 25.62
C LYS A 78 -1.83 6.20 24.45
N VAL A 79 -2.90 6.99 24.54
CA VAL A 79 -4.00 6.98 23.56
C VAL A 79 -3.57 7.48 22.18
N PRO A 80 -2.97 8.68 22.01
CA PRO A 80 -2.56 9.15 20.69
C PRO A 80 -1.40 8.32 20.11
N PHE A 81 -0.50 7.79 20.93
CA PHE A 81 0.54 6.87 20.49
C PHE A 81 -0.04 5.58 19.91
N GLN A 82 -1.05 4.98 20.56
CA GLN A 82 -1.72 3.80 20.05
C GLN A 82 -2.43 4.06 18.72
N ILE A 83 -3.15 5.17 18.60
CA ILE A 83 -3.83 5.55 17.35
C ILE A 83 -2.81 5.72 16.23
N PHE A 84 -1.69 6.40 16.50
CA PHE A 84 -0.59 6.56 15.54
C PHE A 84 -0.04 5.20 15.07
N LEU A 85 0.30 4.30 15.99
CA LEU A 85 0.82 2.98 15.66
C LEU A 85 -0.20 2.14 14.86
N ILE A 86 -1.48 2.20 15.19
CA ILE A 86 -2.55 1.50 14.47
C ILE A 86 -2.62 2.01 13.03
N CYS A 87 -2.76 3.32 12.84
CA CYS A 87 -2.87 3.91 11.51
C CYS A 87 -1.62 3.63 10.66
N ASN A 88 -0.43 3.74 11.25
CA ASN A 88 0.83 3.44 10.57
C ASN A 88 0.91 1.97 10.13
N THR A 89 0.57 1.04 11.03
CA THR A 89 0.59 -0.40 10.74
C THR A 89 -0.42 -0.78 9.66
N ILE A 90 -1.61 -0.19 9.66
CA ILE A 90 -2.61 -0.38 8.59
C ILE A 90 -2.09 0.14 7.25
N ALA A 91 -1.44 1.30 7.23
CA ALA A 91 -0.87 1.87 6.01
C ALA A 91 0.28 1.00 5.46
N LEU A 92 1.17 0.51 6.33
CA LEU A 92 2.26 -0.40 5.97
C LEU A 92 1.74 -1.71 5.38
N THR A 93 0.81 -2.37 6.08
CA THR A 93 0.23 -3.65 5.64
C THR A 93 -0.58 -3.51 4.35
N SER A 94 -1.35 -2.43 4.19
CA SER A 94 -2.05 -2.13 2.93
C SER A 94 -1.09 -1.92 1.76
N SER A 95 0.06 -1.30 2.01
CA SER A 95 1.09 -1.05 0.99
C SER A 95 1.81 -2.33 0.59
N ILE A 96 2.19 -3.18 1.56
CA ILE A 96 2.74 -4.52 1.28
C ILE A 96 1.76 -5.35 0.46
N PHE A 97 0.47 -5.33 0.80
CA PHE A 97 -0.54 -6.06 0.04
C PHE A 97 -0.61 -5.57 -1.41
N LEU A 98 -0.56 -4.26 -1.63
CA LEU A 98 -0.50 -3.72 -3.00
C LEU A 98 0.76 -4.20 -3.73
N LEU A 99 1.94 -4.18 -3.11
CA LEU A 99 3.16 -4.72 -3.71
C LEU A 99 2.99 -6.20 -4.11
N LEU A 100 2.43 -7.03 -3.25
CA LEU A 100 2.19 -8.44 -3.52
C LEU A 100 1.19 -8.66 -4.66
N CYS A 101 0.07 -7.93 -4.67
CA CYS A 101 -0.93 -8.01 -5.74
C CYS A 101 -0.38 -7.55 -7.09
N LEU A 102 0.39 -6.47 -7.12
CA LEU A 102 0.92 -5.93 -8.37
C LEU A 102 2.09 -6.77 -8.92
N THR A 103 2.81 -7.47 -8.05
CA THR A 103 3.92 -8.37 -8.43
C THR A 103 3.42 -9.79 -8.74
N PHE A 104 2.17 -10.12 -8.41
CA PHE A 104 1.60 -11.44 -8.66
C PHE A 104 1.61 -11.78 -10.17
N GLY A 105 2.19 -12.94 -10.51
CA GLY A 105 2.35 -13.38 -11.90
C GLY A 105 3.67 -13.01 -12.57
N TYR A 106 4.56 -12.29 -11.88
CA TYR A 106 5.93 -12.02 -12.33
C TYR A 106 6.95 -12.95 -11.65
N PRO A 107 8.09 -13.28 -12.31
CA PRO A 107 9.11 -14.18 -11.75
C PRO A 107 9.73 -13.67 -10.45
N TYR A 108 9.70 -12.36 -10.20
CA TYR A 108 10.24 -11.72 -9.00
C TYR A 108 9.29 -11.77 -7.78
N PHE A 109 8.13 -12.42 -7.89
CA PHE A 109 7.14 -12.47 -6.81
C PHE A 109 7.68 -13.10 -5.52
N LEU A 110 8.42 -14.21 -5.59
CA LEU A 110 8.95 -14.87 -4.40
C LEU A 110 9.98 -14.02 -3.67
N GLU A 111 10.78 -13.26 -4.41
CA GLU A 111 11.78 -12.36 -3.84
C GLU A 111 11.10 -11.20 -3.09
N VAL A 112 10.07 -10.59 -3.69
CA VAL A 112 9.26 -9.55 -3.03
C VAL A 112 8.49 -10.12 -1.83
N LEU A 113 8.01 -11.35 -1.91
CA LEU A 113 7.33 -12.03 -0.80
C LEU A 113 8.28 -12.24 0.39
N ILE A 114 9.48 -12.79 0.17
CA ILE A 114 10.47 -13.01 1.23
C ILE A 114 10.91 -11.66 1.81
N ALA A 115 11.15 -10.64 0.98
CA ALA A 115 11.52 -9.31 1.42
C ALA A 115 10.43 -8.67 2.30
N THR A 116 9.16 -8.78 1.91
CA THR A 116 8.04 -8.20 2.67
C THR A 116 7.75 -8.94 3.98
N ILE A 117 7.91 -10.27 4.01
CA ILE A 117 7.83 -11.07 5.26
C ILE A 117 8.96 -10.66 6.21
N SER A 118 10.19 -10.56 5.70
CA SER A 118 11.34 -10.11 6.49
C SER A 118 11.12 -8.69 7.05
N MET A 119 10.62 -7.77 6.21
CA MET A 119 10.30 -6.40 6.62
C MET A 119 9.20 -6.33 7.68
N MET A 120 8.16 -7.17 7.61
CA MET A 120 7.15 -7.25 8.67
C MET A 120 7.74 -7.76 9.98
N GLY A 121 8.68 -8.71 9.91
CA GLY A 121 9.41 -9.22 11.08
C GLY A 121 10.25 -8.13 11.76
N THR A 122 11.02 -7.37 10.98
CA THR A 122 11.83 -6.27 11.53
C THR A 122 10.99 -5.13 12.06
N TYR A 123 9.87 -4.79 11.39
CA TYR A 123 8.91 -3.80 11.90
C TYR A 123 8.31 -4.23 13.24
N SER A 124 7.86 -5.48 13.34
CA SER A 124 7.27 -6.01 14.58
C SER A 124 8.27 -6.01 15.73
N SER A 125 9.53 -6.40 15.47
CA SER A 125 10.62 -6.37 16.44
C SER A 125 10.95 -4.94 16.89
N GLY A 126 11.00 -3.98 15.96
CA GLY A 126 11.24 -2.57 16.28
C GLY A 126 10.11 -1.95 17.12
N ILE A 127 8.86 -2.18 16.75
CA ILE A 127 7.72 -1.72 17.56
C ILE A 127 7.72 -2.36 18.95
N TYR A 128 8.12 -3.63 19.06
CA TYR A 128 8.25 -4.32 20.34
C TYR A 128 9.29 -3.65 21.24
N CYS A 129 10.50 -3.34 20.72
CA CYS A 129 11.54 -2.73 21.56
C CYS A 129 11.22 -1.28 21.98
N ILE A 130 10.43 -0.57 21.18
CA ILE A 130 10.11 0.85 21.42
C ILE A 130 8.89 1.02 22.35
N THR A 131 8.04 0.00 22.48
CA THR A 131 6.76 0.14 23.20
C THR A 131 6.80 -0.50 24.59
N PRO A 132 6.61 0.25 25.69
CA PRO A 132 6.64 -0.29 27.05
C PRO A 132 5.49 -1.27 27.39
N TYR A 133 4.46 -1.34 26.53
CA TYR A 133 3.23 -2.08 26.78
C TYR A 133 3.26 -3.48 26.13
N GLU A 134 4.05 -4.38 26.72
CA GLU A 134 4.29 -5.78 26.29
C GLU A 134 3.02 -6.52 25.80
N SER A 135 1.87 -6.37 26.47
CA SER A 135 0.66 -7.16 26.17
C SER A 135 -0.28 -6.57 25.11
N VAL A 136 -0.16 -5.28 24.77
CA VAL A 136 -0.99 -4.64 23.73
C VAL A 136 -0.26 -4.59 22.40
N SER A 137 1.08 -4.49 22.39
CA SER A 137 1.88 -4.53 21.16
C SER A 137 1.74 -5.85 20.41
N PHE A 138 1.87 -6.99 21.12
CA PHE A 138 1.66 -8.32 20.53
C PHE A 138 0.24 -8.48 19.98
N ARG A 139 -0.78 -8.04 20.73
CA ARG A 139 -2.19 -8.08 20.29
C ARG A 139 -2.45 -7.19 19.09
N LEU A 140 -1.89 -5.97 19.08
CA LEU A 140 -2.03 -5.02 17.98
C LEU A 140 -1.40 -5.52 16.70
N ILE A 141 -0.18 -6.07 16.78
CA ILE A 141 0.52 -6.65 15.63
C ILE A 141 -0.24 -7.87 15.08
N PHE A 142 -0.71 -8.77 15.95
CA PHE A 142 -1.50 -9.95 15.55
C PHE A 142 -2.89 -9.62 15.00
N VAL A 143 -3.52 -8.52 15.42
CA VAL A 143 -4.86 -8.10 14.95
C VAL A 143 -4.77 -7.20 13.72
N ALA A 144 -3.79 -6.30 13.65
CA ALA A 144 -3.62 -5.38 12.54
C ALA A 144 -3.00 -6.04 11.30
N ALA A 145 -2.12 -7.05 11.45
CA ALA A 145 -1.54 -7.77 10.32
C ALA A 145 -2.58 -8.49 9.42
N PRO A 146 -3.56 -9.23 9.97
CA PRO A 146 -4.58 -9.88 9.14
C PRO A 146 -5.74 -8.96 8.75
N ALA A 147 -6.03 -7.88 9.50
CA ALA A 147 -7.21 -7.04 9.24
C ALA A 147 -7.35 -6.55 7.78
N PRO A 148 -6.33 -5.97 7.12
CA PRO A 148 -6.44 -5.55 5.73
C PRO A 148 -6.46 -6.73 4.75
N ILE A 149 -5.84 -7.86 5.10
CA ILE A 149 -5.89 -9.10 4.33
C ILE A 149 -7.33 -9.67 4.36
N VAL A 150 -7.95 -9.72 5.53
CA VAL A 150 -9.33 -10.19 5.74
C VAL A 150 -10.32 -9.25 5.07
N ILE A 151 -10.17 -7.93 5.22
CA ILE A 151 -11.06 -6.95 4.57
C ILE A 151 -10.99 -7.09 3.05
N ARG A 152 -9.80 -7.23 2.46
CA ARG A 152 -9.65 -7.39 1.01
C ARG A 152 -10.04 -8.78 0.52
N PHE A 153 -9.82 -9.83 1.31
CA PHE A 153 -10.35 -11.17 1.03
C PHE A 153 -11.87 -11.17 1.02
N VAL A 154 -12.51 -10.51 1.99
CA VAL A 154 -13.98 -10.33 2.03
C VAL A 154 -14.46 -9.55 0.80
N ILE A 155 -13.78 -8.46 0.42
CA ILE A 155 -14.13 -7.71 -0.80
C ILE A 155 -14.00 -8.59 -2.05
N TRP A 156 -12.95 -9.41 -2.15
CA TRP A 156 -12.75 -10.33 -3.26
C TRP A 156 -13.83 -11.43 -3.30
N VAL A 157 -14.17 -12.02 -2.15
CA VAL A 157 -15.24 -13.03 -2.03
C VAL A 157 -16.58 -12.43 -2.42
N VAL A 158 -16.91 -11.24 -1.93
CA VAL A 158 -18.16 -10.54 -2.27
C VAL A 158 -18.20 -10.18 -3.75
N ALA A 159 -17.11 -9.66 -4.31
CA ALA A 159 -17.02 -9.36 -5.73
C ALA A 159 -17.17 -10.62 -6.61
N SER A 160 -16.56 -11.73 -6.20
CA SER A 160 -16.70 -13.04 -6.86
C SER A 160 -18.13 -13.57 -6.77
N ALA A 161 -18.76 -13.49 -5.60
CA ALA A 161 -20.16 -13.90 -5.40
C ALA A 161 -21.12 -13.06 -6.23
N VAL A 162 -20.94 -11.73 -6.28
CA VAL A 162 -21.76 -10.82 -7.10
C VAL A 162 -21.58 -11.10 -8.59
N ARG A 163 -20.35 -11.38 -9.04
CA ARG A 163 -20.10 -11.78 -10.43
C ARG A 163 -20.76 -13.11 -10.78
N HIS A 164 -20.78 -14.06 -9.84
CA HIS A 164 -21.41 -15.36 -10.04
C HIS A 164 -22.95 -15.26 -10.07
N LEU A 165 -23.54 -14.49 -9.15
CA LEU A 165 -24.99 -14.23 -9.11
C LEU A 165 -25.50 -13.47 -10.34
N ARG A 166 -24.68 -12.57 -10.92
CA ARG A 166 -25.00 -11.88 -12.18
C ARG A 166 -25.00 -12.79 -13.41
N GLN A 167 -24.36 -13.96 -13.34
CA GLN A 167 -24.39 -14.94 -14.43
C GLN A 167 -25.53 -15.96 -14.32
N LEU A 168 -26.34 -15.90 -13.26
CA LEU A 168 -27.54 -16.73 -13.17
C LEU A 168 -28.60 -16.19 -14.14
N PRO A 169 -29.07 -16.98 -15.12
CA PRO A 169 -30.13 -16.56 -16.00
C PRO A 169 -31.39 -16.33 -15.16
N ILE A 170 -31.98 -15.14 -15.29
CA ILE A 170 -33.28 -14.82 -14.70
C ILE A 170 -34.30 -15.71 -15.41
N SER A 171 -34.66 -16.85 -14.81
CA SER A 171 -35.81 -17.62 -15.25
C SER A 171 -37.05 -16.79 -15.00
N LYS A 172 -37.62 -16.26 -16.09
CA LYS A 172 -39.02 -15.83 -16.12
C LYS A 172 -39.94 -17.04 -16.17
#